data_AF-A0A9X2XP06-F1
#
_entry.id   AF-A0A9X2XP06-F1
#
_cell.length_a   1.000
_cell.length_b   1.000
_cell.length_c   1.000
_cell.angle_alpha   90.00
_cell.angle_beta   90.00
_cell.angle_gamma   90.00
#
_symmetry.space_group_name_H-M   'P 1'
#
loop_
_entity.id
_entity.type
_entity.pdbx_description
1 polymer ?
#
loop_
_entity_poly.entity_id
_entity_poly.type
_entity_poly.pdbx_seq_one_letter_code
_entity_poly.pdbx_strand_id
1 'polypeptide(L)'
;MQKNIWIILAVSFLFACTNNGAGKKDTEQKKEVPPAAAAGQKSIPSEISKRVGNTTIKIAYTAPAVRGRVIWGKLVPYDKIWVTGAHNATSLEIGEDFRVGNKTIPAGKYALFTIPGKEQWTVILNKNWNQHQADDYKESDDMVRLKVEPKITEQVVERLKFEIDQTGERTANVIMSWEKIRVPFSIEIL
;
A
#
# COMPACT_ATOMS: atom_id res chain seq x y z
N MET A 1 29.17 -76.89 13.46
CA MET A 1 30.47 -77.08 12.78
C MET A 1 30.27 -78.09 11.66
N GLN A 2 30.34 -77.65 10.40
CA GLN A 2 30.89 -78.44 9.28
C GLN A 2 31.06 -77.52 8.07
N LYS A 3 32.28 -77.56 7.51
CA LYS A 3 32.78 -76.80 6.35
C LYS A 3 32.42 -77.52 5.04
N ASN A 4 32.63 -76.79 3.93
CA ASN A 4 33.09 -77.20 2.57
C ASN A 4 32.15 -76.58 1.51
N ILE A 5 32.48 -75.48 0.81
CA ILE A 5 33.46 -75.24 -0.30
C ILE A 5 33.14 -76.04 -1.58
N TRP A 6 33.34 -75.35 -2.73
CA TRP A 6 33.29 -75.74 -4.16
C TRP A 6 31.93 -75.37 -4.82
N ILE A 7 31.81 -74.64 -5.94
CA ILE A 7 32.55 -74.65 -7.21
C ILE A 7 32.42 -73.28 -7.91
N ILE A 8 33.50 -72.80 -8.53
CA ILE A 8 33.56 -71.68 -9.47
C ILE A 8 33.13 -72.17 -10.85
N LEU A 9 32.21 -71.46 -11.52
CA LEU A 9 32.04 -71.56 -12.97
C LEU A 9 31.70 -70.19 -13.53
N ALA A 10 32.69 -69.61 -14.21
CA ALA A 10 32.57 -68.40 -14.99
C ALA A 10 31.93 -68.74 -16.35
N VAL A 11 30.82 -68.09 -16.67
CA VAL A 11 30.32 -67.98 -18.04
C VAL A 11 29.94 -66.52 -18.27
N SER A 12 30.80 -65.85 -19.01
CA SER A 12 30.58 -64.53 -19.60
C SER A 12 29.84 -64.69 -20.93
N PHE A 13 28.66 -64.09 -21.09
CA PHE A 13 28.14 -63.70 -22.40
C PHE A 13 27.07 -62.57 -22.30
N LEU A 14 27.51 -61.38 -22.73
CA LEU A 14 26.84 -60.28 -23.45
C LEU A 14 25.32 -59.98 -23.31
N PHE A 15 25.08 -58.72 -22.90
CA PHE A 15 24.15 -57.70 -23.44
C PHE A 15 22.65 -58.02 -23.65
N ALA A 16 21.79 -57.32 -22.89
CA ALA A 16 20.70 -56.47 -23.43
C ALA A 16 20.02 -55.66 -22.29
N CYS A 17 19.85 -54.36 -22.51
CA CYS A 17 19.12 -53.45 -21.62
C CYS A 17 17.61 -53.72 -21.64
N THR A 18 16.96 -53.70 -20.48
CA THR A 18 15.62 -53.09 -20.23
C THR A 18 15.43 -53.03 -18.72
N ASN A 19 15.35 -51.83 -18.14
CA ASN A 19 15.10 -51.66 -16.71
C ASN A 19 13.66 -51.16 -16.52
N ASN A 20 12.80 -52.02 -16.00
CA ASN A 20 11.46 -51.67 -15.51
C ASN A 20 11.53 -51.53 -13.98
N GLY A 21 10.95 -50.44 -13.48
CA GLY A 21 11.22 -49.92 -12.14
C GLY A 21 10.56 -50.66 -10.97
N ALA A 22 11.03 -50.30 -9.78
CA ALA A 22 10.24 -50.20 -8.56
C ALA A 22 11.06 -49.46 -7.50
N GLY A 23 10.51 -48.40 -6.92
CA GLY A 23 11.13 -47.65 -5.83
C GLY A 23 10.15 -46.69 -5.20
N LYS A 24 9.25 -47.20 -4.37
CA LYS A 24 8.52 -46.40 -3.36
C LYS A 24 9.53 -45.98 -2.28
N LYS A 25 9.55 -44.69 -1.95
CA LYS A 25 10.08 -44.17 -0.69
C LYS A 25 8.97 -43.43 0.03
N ASP A 26 8.82 -43.79 1.28
CA ASP A 26 7.73 -43.37 2.15
C ASP A 26 7.88 -41.91 2.57
N THR A 27 6.73 -41.25 2.63
CA THR A 27 6.52 -39.82 2.79
C THR A 27 6.75 -39.37 4.22
N GLU A 28 7.79 -38.57 4.44
CA GLU A 28 7.89 -37.70 5.63
C GLU A 28 7.19 -36.37 5.31
N GLN A 29 6.04 -36.14 5.93
CA GLN A 29 5.22 -34.93 5.76
C GLN A 29 5.94 -33.70 6.31
N LYS A 30 6.60 -32.95 5.42
CA LYS A 30 6.94 -31.55 5.69
C LYS A 30 5.72 -30.70 5.37
N LYS A 31 5.08 -30.15 6.40
CA LYS A 31 4.01 -29.14 6.29
C LYS A 31 4.54 -27.98 5.44
N GLU A 32 4.05 -27.85 4.22
CA GLU A 32 4.42 -26.78 3.30
C GLU A 32 3.85 -25.47 3.84
N VAL A 33 4.72 -24.62 4.38
CA VAL A 33 4.40 -23.22 4.65
C VAL A 33 4.24 -22.56 3.28
N PRO A 34 3.09 -21.96 2.94
CA PRO A 34 2.92 -21.30 1.64
C PRO A 34 4.01 -20.23 1.46
N PRO A 35 4.60 -20.12 0.27
CA PRO A 35 5.81 -19.35 0.05
C PRO A 35 5.61 -17.88 0.42
N ALA A 36 6.54 -17.40 1.25
CA ALA A 36 6.73 -15.99 1.51
C ALA A 36 7.02 -15.23 0.19
N ALA A 37 6.52 -13.99 0.16
CA ALA A 37 6.94 -12.89 -0.72
C ALA A 37 6.51 -12.96 -2.20
N ALA A 38 5.40 -12.30 -2.49
CA ALA A 38 5.22 -11.55 -3.74
C ALA A 38 6.25 -10.41 -3.79
N ALA A 39 7.48 -10.72 -4.21
CA ALA A 39 8.52 -9.75 -4.52
C ALA A 39 8.23 -9.11 -5.90
N GLY A 40 8.36 -7.77 -5.99
CA GLY A 40 8.76 -7.15 -7.25
C GLY A 40 7.78 -6.31 -8.07
N GLN A 41 6.81 -5.61 -7.47
CA GLN A 41 6.24 -4.43 -8.16
C GLN A 41 6.47 -3.17 -7.34
N LYS A 42 7.12 -2.16 -7.93
CA LYS A 42 7.27 -0.81 -7.37
C LYS A 42 5.88 -0.20 -7.15
N SER A 43 5.76 0.70 -6.18
CA SER A 43 4.55 1.50 -6.01
C SER A 43 4.33 2.40 -7.24
N ILE A 44 3.08 2.57 -7.67
CA ILE A 44 2.76 3.19 -8.97
C ILE A 44 2.51 4.69 -8.76
N PRO A 45 3.25 5.61 -9.43
CA PRO A 45 2.88 7.03 -9.46
C PRO A 45 1.50 7.20 -10.07
N SER A 46 0.66 8.02 -9.47
CA SER A 46 -0.73 8.22 -9.89
C SER A 46 -1.14 9.66 -9.69
N GLU A 47 -2.08 10.11 -10.51
CA GLU A 47 -2.60 11.47 -10.48
C GLU A 47 -4.10 11.45 -10.73
N ILE A 48 -4.82 12.29 -10.01
CA ILE A 48 -6.21 12.62 -10.31
C ILE A 48 -6.37 14.13 -10.35
N SER A 49 -7.27 14.60 -11.20
CA SER A 49 -7.65 16.00 -11.25
C SER A 49 -9.14 16.13 -11.51
N LYS A 50 -9.79 17.10 -10.87
CA LYS A 50 -11.19 17.42 -11.12
C LYS A 50 -11.42 18.92 -11.03
N ARG A 51 -12.17 19.45 -11.99
CA ARG A 51 -12.63 20.85 -11.95
C ARG A 51 -13.75 20.97 -10.91
N VAL A 52 -13.63 21.94 -10.00
CA VAL A 52 -14.64 22.28 -8.98
C VAL A 52 -14.75 23.80 -8.98
N GLY A 53 -15.94 24.34 -9.23
CA GLY A 53 -16.11 25.74 -9.56
C GLY A 53 -15.28 26.14 -10.79
N ASN A 54 -14.41 27.13 -10.62
CA ASN A 54 -13.55 27.66 -11.69
C ASN A 54 -12.12 27.15 -11.66
N THR A 55 -11.74 26.39 -10.63
CA THR A 55 -10.39 25.84 -10.44
C THR A 55 -10.34 24.34 -10.64
N THR A 56 -9.13 23.80 -10.72
CA THR A 56 -8.87 22.37 -10.76
C THR A 56 -8.20 21.97 -9.46
N ILE A 57 -8.78 20.99 -8.78
CA ILE A 57 -8.12 20.28 -7.68
C ILE A 57 -7.32 19.15 -8.29
N LYS A 58 -6.01 19.11 -8.04
CA LYS A 58 -5.08 18.08 -8.53
C LYS A 58 -4.41 17.38 -7.35
N ILE A 59 -4.38 16.05 -7.39
CA ILE A 59 -3.72 15.21 -6.38
C ILE A 59 -2.76 14.27 -7.08
N ALA A 60 -1.47 14.41 -6.79
CA ALA A 60 -0.41 13.52 -7.26
C ALA A 60 0.15 12.72 -6.08
N TYR A 61 0.20 11.40 -6.25
CA TYR A 61 0.52 10.47 -5.17
C TYR A 61 1.22 9.22 -5.72
N THR A 62 1.64 8.36 -4.81
CA THR A 62 2.14 7.04 -5.16
C THR A 62 1.22 5.99 -4.53
N ALA A 63 0.76 5.02 -5.31
CA ALA A 63 -0.24 4.02 -4.95
C ALA A 63 0.39 2.68 -4.51
N PRO A 64 0.76 2.50 -3.22
CA PRO A 64 1.15 1.18 -2.70
C PRO A 64 -0.01 0.18 -2.75
N ALA A 65 0.32 -1.11 -2.89
CA ALA A 65 -0.65 -2.21 -2.87
C ALA A 65 -0.74 -2.85 -1.48
N VAL A 66 -1.85 -3.50 -1.13
CA VAL A 66 -1.96 -4.24 0.14
C VAL A 66 -1.04 -5.46 0.13
N ARG A 67 -1.13 -6.30 -0.91
CA ARG A 67 -0.32 -7.53 -1.08
C ARG A 67 -0.39 -8.51 0.10
N GLY A 68 -1.57 -8.69 0.68
CA GLY A 68 -1.76 -9.56 1.84
C GLY A 68 -1.02 -9.09 3.11
N ARG A 69 -0.49 -7.86 3.13
CA ARG A 69 0.16 -7.27 4.32
C ARG A 69 -0.89 -6.66 5.23
N VAL A 70 -0.60 -6.64 6.53
CA VAL A 70 -1.35 -5.82 7.48
C VAL A 70 -0.91 -4.37 7.30
N ILE A 71 -1.82 -3.52 6.84
CA ILE A 71 -1.51 -2.12 6.53
C ILE A 71 -1.50 -1.31 7.81
N TRP A 72 -2.64 -1.20 8.48
CA TRP A 72 -2.81 -0.32 9.63
C TRP A 72 -2.23 -0.95 10.91
N GLY A 73 -1.43 -0.18 11.64
CA GLY A 73 -0.73 -0.63 12.84
C GLY A 73 0.52 -1.48 12.58
N LYS A 74 0.83 -1.84 11.32
CA LYS A 74 2.09 -2.49 10.95
C LYS A 74 2.85 -1.73 9.86
N LEU A 75 2.41 -1.80 8.60
CA LEU A 75 3.07 -1.09 7.50
C LEU A 75 2.97 0.42 7.67
N VAL A 76 1.78 0.89 8.06
CA VAL A 76 1.50 2.26 8.45
C VAL A 76 1.17 2.24 9.95
N PRO A 77 2.13 2.61 10.82
CA PRO A 77 1.90 2.63 12.26
C PRO A 77 0.82 3.64 12.64
N TYR A 78 0.04 3.30 13.68
CA TYR A 78 -0.85 4.28 14.30
C TYR A 78 -0.04 5.33 15.06
N ASP A 79 -0.63 6.52 15.21
CA ASP A 79 -0.11 7.66 15.96
C ASP A 79 1.26 8.15 15.46
N LYS A 80 1.59 7.84 14.19
CA LYS A 80 2.79 8.30 13.49
C LYS A 80 2.42 9.04 12.22
N ILE A 81 3.22 10.05 11.90
CA ILE A 81 3.09 10.80 10.66
C ILE A 81 3.38 9.87 9.48
N TRP A 82 2.55 9.96 8.45
CA TRP A 82 2.66 9.20 7.22
C TRP A 82 2.46 10.15 6.03
N VAL A 83 3.27 9.97 5.00
CA VAL A 83 3.25 10.71 3.72
C VAL A 83 1.97 10.52 2.89
N THR A 84 1.00 9.74 3.39
CA THR A 84 -0.26 9.42 2.71
C THR A 84 -0.04 8.87 1.29
N GLY A 85 0.98 8.03 1.15
CA GLY A 85 1.51 7.51 -0.11
C GLY A 85 2.69 6.57 0.15
N ALA A 86 3.61 6.49 -0.82
CA ALA A 86 4.87 5.77 -0.66
C ALA A 86 6.05 6.66 -1.07
N HIS A 87 7.12 6.63 -0.27
CA HIS A 87 8.36 7.38 -0.44
C HIS A 87 8.21 8.91 -0.34
N ASN A 88 7.44 9.55 -1.21
CA ASN A 88 7.23 11.01 -1.19
C ASN A 88 5.84 11.36 -0.63
N ALA A 89 5.73 12.55 -0.05
CA ALA A 89 4.44 13.14 0.34
C ALA A 89 3.50 13.23 -0.86
N THR A 90 2.24 12.84 -0.66
CA THR A 90 1.18 13.12 -1.62
C THR A 90 0.99 14.63 -1.74
N SER A 91 0.92 15.16 -2.96
CA SER A 91 0.71 16.60 -3.16
C SER A 91 -0.73 16.93 -3.54
N LEU A 92 -1.27 17.99 -2.97
CA LEU A 92 -2.55 18.62 -3.31
C LEU A 92 -2.29 20.01 -3.90
N GLU A 93 -2.82 20.29 -5.07
CA GLU A 93 -2.67 21.57 -5.77
C GLU A 93 -4.05 22.14 -6.14
N ILE A 94 -4.28 23.41 -5.81
CA ILE A 94 -5.53 24.13 -6.05
C ILE A 94 -5.19 25.56 -6.47
N GLY A 95 -5.79 26.03 -7.58
CA GLY A 95 -5.48 27.34 -8.18
C GLY A 95 -6.30 28.53 -7.67
N GLU A 96 -7.20 28.31 -6.71
CA GLU A 96 -7.98 29.36 -6.04
C GLU A 96 -7.85 29.17 -4.52
N ASP A 97 -8.04 30.24 -3.76
CA ASP A 97 -8.13 30.15 -2.30
C ASP A 97 -9.27 29.21 -1.92
N PHE A 98 -9.07 28.44 -0.87
CA PHE A 98 -10.03 27.42 -0.46
C PHE A 98 -10.11 27.33 1.05
N ARG A 99 -11.25 26.88 1.55
CA ARG A 99 -11.47 26.56 2.95
C ARG A 99 -11.37 25.06 3.14
N VAL A 100 -10.68 24.68 4.22
CA VAL A 100 -10.61 23.31 4.71
C VAL A 100 -10.72 23.32 6.23
N GLY A 101 -11.69 22.58 6.76
CA GLY A 101 -12.12 22.76 8.15
C GLY A 101 -12.56 24.21 8.41
N ASN A 102 -11.95 24.87 9.39
CA ASN A 102 -12.24 26.26 9.74
C ASN A 102 -11.20 27.27 9.20
N LYS A 103 -10.28 26.84 8.32
CA LYS A 103 -9.17 27.68 7.86
C LYS A 103 -9.27 27.96 6.37
N THR A 104 -9.05 29.22 6.00
CA THR A 104 -8.79 29.64 4.62
C THR A 104 -7.32 29.41 4.29
N ILE A 105 -7.07 28.75 3.18
CA ILE A 105 -5.76 28.40 2.64
C ILE A 105 -5.62 29.11 1.29
N PRO A 106 -4.52 29.83 1.04
CA PRO A 106 -4.27 30.42 -0.26
C PRO A 106 -4.21 29.38 -1.39
N ALA A 107 -4.42 29.82 -2.62
CA ALA A 107 -4.08 29.03 -3.80
C ALA A 107 -2.62 28.56 -3.73
N GLY A 108 -2.36 27.31 -4.11
CA GLY A 108 -1.01 26.78 -4.10
C GLY A 108 -0.94 25.26 -4.12
N LYS A 109 0.28 24.78 -3.86
CA LYS A 109 0.62 23.36 -3.80
C LYS A 109 1.13 22.99 -2.41
N TYR A 110 0.60 21.90 -1.88
CA TYR A 110 0.77 21.48 -0.49
C TYR A 110 1.06 19.98 -0.42
N ALA A 111 1.74 19.56 0.64
CA ALA A 111 1.81 18.14 1.00
C ALA A 111 0.61 17.74 1.85
N LEU A 112 0.08 16.56 1.59
CA LEU A 112 -0.85 15.84 2.44
C LEU A 112 -0.06 14.85 3.28
N PHE A 113 -0.13 15.02 4.59
CA PHE A 113 0.28 14.02 5.56
C PHE A 113 -0.93 13.54 6.35
N THR A 114 -0.78 12.38 6.97
CA THR A 114 -1.81 11.81 7.83
C THR A 114 -1.19 11.20 9.06
N ILE A 115 -1.86 11.34 10.21
CA ILE A 115 -1.58 10.57 11.41
C ILE A 115 -2.78 9.61 11.61
N PRO A 116 -2.63 8.32 11.25
CA PRO A 116 -3.68 7.33 11.47
C PRO A 116 -3.89 7.09 12.96
N GLY A 117 -5.14 7.09 13.41
CA GLY A 117 -5.52 6.62 14.74
C GLY A 117 -6.44 5.41 14.65
N LYS A 118 -6.79 4.83 15.81
CA LYS A 118 -7.76 3.73 15.86
C LYS A 118 -9.19 4.19 15.61
N GLU A 119 -9.55 5.35 16.14
CA GLU A 119 -10.92 5.92 16.06
C GLU A 119 -10.96 7.22 15.26
N GLN A 120 -9.94 8.06 15.41
CA GLN A 120 -9.87 9.38 14.77
C GLN A 120 -8.53 9.55 14.09
N TRP A 121 -8.55 10.07 12.86
CA TRP A 121 -7.36 10.36 12.08
C TRP A 121 -7.11 11.86 12.05
N THR A 122 -5.86 12.24 11.85
CA THR A 122 -5.50 13.63 11.57
C THR A 122 -5.01 13.72 10.13
N VAL A 123 -5.72 14.47 9.28
CA VAL A 123 -5.24 14.87 7.95
C VAL A 123 -4.56 16.21 8.08
N ILE A 124 -3.39 16.37 7.48
CA ILE A 124 -2.53 17.53 7.63
C ILE A 124 -2.23 18.09 6.26
N LEU A 125 -2.47 19.38 6.10
CA LEU A 125 -1.99 20.14 4.95
C LEU A 125 -0.72 20.89 5.35
N ASN A 126 0.38 20.62 4.65
CA ASN A 126 1.69 21.19 4.95
C ASN A 126 2.20 22.01 3.74
N LYS A 127 2.73 23.21 3.97
CA LYS A 127 3.15 24.14 2.90
C LYS A 127 4.39 23.69 2.13
N ASN A 128 5.22 22.82 2.71
CA ASN A 128 6.35 22.23 2.01
C ASN A 128 5.88 20.97 1.26
N TRP A 129 5.55 21.10 -0.04
CA TRP A 129 4.97 19.99 -0.78
C TRP A 129 6.00 18.94 -1.25
N ASN A 130 7.28 19.29 -1.31
CA ASN A 130 8.34 18.45 -1.89
C ASN A 130 9.18 17.80 -0.78
N GLN A 131 8.58 16.85 -0.06
CA GLN A 131 9.21 16.17 1.08
C GLN A 131 9.36 14.67 0.81
N HIS A 132 10.53 14.13 1.14
CA HIS A 132 10.83 12.71 1.07
C HIS A 132 10.63 12.09 2.45
N GLN A 133 9.72 11.12 2.52
CA GLN A 133 9.39 10.38 3.74
C GLN A 133 8.82 11.27 4.86
N ALA A 134 8.55 10.62 5.98
CA ALA A 134 8.05 11.24 7.19
C ALA A 134 9.13 12.02 7.95
N ASP A 135 10.41 11.76 7.71
CA ASP A 135 11.51 12.35 8.48
C ASP A 135 11.78 13.81 8.09
N ASP A 136 11.46 14.19 6.85
CA ASP A 136 11.55 15.58 6.39
C ASP A 136 10.47 16.49 7.01
N TYR A 137 9.43 15.89 7.60
CA TYR A 137 8.25 16.58 8.11
C TYR A 137 8.59 17.58 9.22
N LYS A 138 8.05 18.79 9.08
CA LYS A 138 8.11 19.86 10.09
C LYS A 138 6.72 20.36 10.43
N GLU A 139 6.32 20.23 11.69
CA GLU A 139 5.04 20.73 12.19
C GLU A 139 4.89 22.25 12.03
N SER A 140 5.98 23.02 12.04
CA SER A 140 5.98 24.47 11.76
C SER A 140 5.53 24.83 10.34
N ASP A 141 5.48 23.86 9.44
CA ASP A 141 5.05 24.01 8.06
C ASP A 141 3.57 23.61 7.87
N ASP A 142 2.90 23.13 8.92
CA ASP A 142 1.49 22.79 8.88
C ASP A 142 0.63 24.03 8.71
N MET A 143 -0.17 24.00 7.66
CA MET A 143 -1.23 24.98 7.43
C MET A 143 -2.46 24.62 8.27
N VAL A 144 -2.85 23.35 8.30
CA VAL A 144 -4.04 22.91 9.05
C VAL A 144 -3.92 21.45 9.44
N ARG A 145 -4.48 21.10 10.60
CA ARG A 145 -4.67 19.74 11.07
C ARG A 145 -6.16 19.48 11.24
N LEU A 146 -6.68 18.51 10.51
CA LEU A 146 -8.10 18.19 10.45
C LEU A 146 -8.31 16.86 11.14
N LYS A 147 -9.15 16.85 12.17
CA LYS A 147 -9.64 15.61 12.75
C LYS A 147 -10.73 15.06 11.84
N VAL A 148 -10.57 13.82 11.40
CA VAL A 148 -11.51 13.14 10.50
C VAL A 148 -11.78 11.72 11.01
N GLU A 149 -12.99 11.25 10.78
CA GLU A 149 -13.40 9.89 11.13
C GLU A 149 -13.14 8.95 9.94
N PRO A 150 -12.27 7.94 10.06
CA PRO A 150 -12.09 6.93 9.03
C PRO A 150 -13.36 6.06 8.93
N LYS A 151 -13.77 5.75 7.71
CA LYS A 151 -14.86 4.81 7.44
C LYS A 151 -14.28 3.45 7.09
N ILE A 152 -14.76 2.41 7.76
CA ILE A 152 -14.42 1.02 7.44
C ILE A 152 -15.40 0.50 6.38
N THR A 153 -14.89 -0.14 5.35
CA THR A 153 -15.66 -0.74 4.25
C THR A 153 -15.45 -2.24 4.16
N GLU A 154 -16.44 -2.97 3.67
CA GLU A 154 -16.31 -4.42 3.44
C GLU A 154 -15.38 -4.74 2.27
N GLN A 155 -15.43 -3.89 1.24
CA GLN A 155 -14.62 -4.03 0.03
C GLN A 155 -13.18 -3.62 0.29
N VAL A 156 -12.25 -4.47 -0.12
CA VAL A 156 -10.82 -4.19 -0.06
C VAL A 156 -10.39 -3.41 -1.29
N VAL A 157 -9.83 -2.24 -1.06
CA VAL A 157 -9.16 -1.41 -2.04
C VAL A 157 -7.69 -1.83 -2.10
N GLU A 158 -7.34 -2.68 -3.07
CA GLU A 158 -6.00 -3.29 -3.17
C GLU A 158 -4.89 -2.24 -3.32
N ARG A 159 -5.14 -1.15 -4.04
CA ARG A 159 -4.16 -0.07 -4.22
C ARG A 159 -4.69 1.22 -3.64
N LEU A 160 -3.84 1.92 -2.88
CA LEU A 160 -4.17 3.26 -2.39
C LEU A 160 -4.64 4.11 -3.57
N LYS A 161 -5.80 4.73 -3.41
CA LYS A 161 -6.41 5.62 -4.41
C LYS A 161 -6.94 6.88 -3.74
N PHE A 162 -6.96 7.95 -4.51
CA PHE A 162 -7.69 9.17 -4.17
C PHE A 162 -8.88 9.33 -5.12
N GLU A 163 -9.94 9.96 -4.62
CA GLU A 163 -11.13 10.37 -5.37
C GLU A 163 -11.46 11.82 -4.99
N ILE A 164 -11.94 12.61 -5.96
CA ILE A 164 -12.52 13.94 -5.72
C ILE A 164 -14.00 13.86 -6.04
N ASP A 165 -14.82 13.82 -4.99
CA ASP A 165 -16.26 13.74 -5.08
C ASP A 165 -16.86 15.14 -4.95
N GLN A 166 -17.50 15.64 -6.00
CA GLN A 166 -18.00 17.02 -6.00
C GLN A 166 -19.38 17.02 -5.36
N THR A 167 -19.54 17.77 -4.28
CA THR A 167 -20.76 17.80 -3.46
C THR A 167 -21.62 19.04 -3.70
N GLY A 168 -21.11 20.01 -4.45
CA GLY A 168 -21.78 21.25 -4.81
C GLY A 168 -21.01 22.02 -5.88
N GLU A 169 -21.44 23.23 -6.23
CA GLU A 169 -20.80 24.02 -7.29
C GLU A 169 -19.32 24.32 -6.98
N ARG A 170 -19.01 24.67 -5.73
CA ARG A 170 -17.67 25.00 -5.25
C ARG A 170 -17.18 24.09 -4.11
N THR A 171 -17.90 23.01 -3.80
CA THR A 171 -17.55 22.10 -2.70
C THR A 171 -17.25 20.69 -3.19
N ALA A 172 -16.24 20.05 -2.59
CA ALA A 172 -15.89 18.67 -2.88
C ALA A 172 -15.32 17.95 -1.65
N ASN A 173 -15.48 16.64 -1.60
CA ASN A 173 -14.76 15.76 -0.70
C ASN A 173 -13.54 15.17 -1.42
N VAL A 174 -12.37 15.26 -0.78
CA VAL A 174 -11.21 14.45 -1.14
C VAL A 174 -11.26 13.18 -0.31
N ILE A 175 -11.20 12.03 -0.97
CA ILE A 175 -11.35 10.73 -0.31
C ILE A 175 -10.14 9.86 -0.61
N MET A 176 -9.34 9.57 0.42
CA MET A 176 -8.29 8.56 0.38
C MET A 176 -8.90 7.19 0.68
N SER A 177 -8.62 6.17 -0.12
CA SER A 177 -9.05 4.80 0.14
C SER A 177 -7.89 3.83 -0.01
N TRP A 178 -7.68 2.96 0.98
CA TRP A 178 -6.72 1.88 0.89
C TRP A 178 -7.08 0.76 1.86
N GLU A 179 -6.92 -0.49 1.43
CA GLU A 179 -7.40 -1.65 2.18
C GLU A 179 -8.90 -1.47 2.46
N LYS A 180 -9.36 -1.52 3.70
CA LYS A 180 -10.77 -1.36 4.08
C LYS A 180 -11.07 0.03 4.65
N ILE A 181 -10.14 0.97 4.57
CA ILE A 181 -10.31 2.31 5.16
C ILE A 181 -10.55 3.34 4.06
N ARG A 182 -11.55 4.19 4.27
CA ARG A 182 -11.80 5.43 3.53
C ARG A 182 -11.70 6.63 4.47
N VAL A 183 -10.99 7.67 4.05
CA VAL A 183 -10.79 8.89 4.83
C VAL A 183 -11.23 10.08 3.99
N PRO A 184 -12.47 10.57 4.17
CA PRO A 184 -12.96 11.77 3.51
C PRO A 184 -12.57 13.04 4.29
N PHE A 185 -12.28 14.11 3.58
CA PHE A 185 -12.29 15.47 4.12
C PHE A 185 -12.81 16.46 3.07
N SER A 186 -13.47 17.53 3.53
CA SER A 186 -14.15 18.48 2.66
C SER A 186 -13.28 19.70 2.35
N ILE A 187 -13.39 20.17 1.10
CA ILE A 187 -12.79 21.40 0.58
C ILE A 187 -13.91 22.25 -0.03
N GLU A 188 -13.85 23.56 0.20
CA GLU A 188 -14.72 24.57 -0.39
C GLU A 188 -13.85 25.61 -1.10
N ILE A 189 -14.05 25.83 -2.39
CA ILE A 189 -13.35 26.86 -3.16
C ILE A 189 -14.03 28.21 -2.88
N LEU A 190 -13.24 29.22 -2.52
CA LEU A 190 -13.72 30.55 -2.14
C LEU A 190 -13.92 31.47 -3.33
#